data_AF-S0AMC5-F1
#
_entry.id   AF-S0AMC5-F1
#
_cell.length_a   1.000
_cell.length_b   1.000
_cell.length_c   1.000
_cell.angle_alpha   90.00
_cell.angle_beta   90.00
_cell.angle_gamma   90.00
#
_symmetry.space_group_name_H-M   'P 1'
#
loop_
_entity.id
_entity.type
_entity.pdbx_description
1 polymer ?
#
loop_
_entity_poly.entity_id
_entity_poly.type
_entity_poly.pdbx_seq_one_letter_code
_entity_poly.pdbx_strand_id
1 'polypeptide(L)'
;MDKNKLFNIVKELGYDNKKSIHSYDSAEIYIIRPSKLSKNFVNYDPSKNFQIWLHENNMDFRPNHLRILIDLNLRIKSRPDLRNKLLSAFDSIYYGEDPEEALYSLKEENFNLYLNNLMTIGILHQLFLVEQEYSYNKESHFDPPSLFLQGWVREFIDSPKEIDNMCMSVAHGQPPINRYVSLENKKDKKYQNNLEELWYIK
;
A
#
# COMPACT_ATOMS: atom_id res chain seq x y z
N MET A 1 -1.49 13.30 -5.15
CA MET A 1 -0.97 13.07 -6.51
C MET A 1 -1.42 11.71 -7.05
N ASP A 2 -1.77 11.59 -8.35
CA ASP A 2 -2.14 10.29 -8.97
C ASP A 2 -0.95 9.30 -9.10
N LYS A 3 -1.26 8.00 -9.27
CA LYS A 3 -0.25 6.93 -9.26
C LYS A 3 0.75 7.03 -10.41
N ASN A 4 0.30 7.43 -11.61
CA ASN A 4 1.17 7.52 -12.79
C ASN A 4 2.20 8.64 -12.63
N LYS A 5 1.78 9.78 -12.09
CA LYS A 5 2.68 10.89 -11.79
C LYS A 5 3.69 10.52 -10.71
N LEU A 6 3.26 9.81 -9.67
CA LEU A 6 4.17 9.29 -8.64
C LEU A 6 5.18 8.29 -9.24
N PHE A 7 4.73 7.38 -10.10
CA PHE A 7 5.58 6.43 -10.79
C PHE A 7 6.67 7.12 -11.63
N ASN A 8 6.32 8.19 -12.36
CA ASN A 8 7.28 8.98 -13.11
C ASN A 8 8.31 9.68 -12.21
N ILE A 9 7.88 10.24 -11.07
CA ILE A 9 8.80 10.83 -10.08
C ILE A 9 9.80 9.77 -9.58
N VAL A 10 9.32 8.58 -9.26
CA VAL A 10 10.17 7.46 -8.81
C VAL A 10 11.16 7.07 -9.89
N LYS A 11 10.74 7.01 -11.16
CA LYS A 11 11.59 6.64 -12.30
C LYS A 11 12.69 7.67 -12.57
N GLU A 12 12.37 8.96 -12.48
CA GLU A 12 13.28 10.08 -12.71
C GLU A 12 14.18 10.41 -11.52
N LEU A 13 13.94 9.81 -10.35
CA LEU A 13 14.73 10.06 -9.14
C LEU A 13 16.22 9.73 -9.35
N GLY A 14 17.08 10.74 -9.29
CA GLY A 14 18.53 10.55 -9.33
C GLY A 14 19.07 9.83 -8.08
N TYR A 15 20.26 9.25 -8.19
CA TYR A 15 20.93 8.62 -7.05
C TYR A 15 21.24 9.61 -5.94
N ASP A 16 21.10 9.14 -4.69
CA ASP A 16 21.36 9.83 -3.43
C ASP A 16 20.58 11.14 -3.22
N ASN A 17 19.55 11.37 -4.05
CA ASN A 17 18.66 12.51 -3.92
C ASN A 17 17.45 12.17 -3.04
N LYS A 18 17.19 13.02 -2.04
CA LYS A 18 15.93 13.02 -1.28
C LYS A 18 14.86 13.76 -2.06
N LYS A 19 13.71 13.12 -2.27
CA LYS A 19 12.51 13.75 -2.82
C LYS A 19 11.37 13.62 -1.83
N SER A 20 10.91 14.75 -1.31
CA SER A 20 9.68 14.81 -0.50
C SER A 20 8.46 14.49 -1.37
N ILE A 21 7.59 13.62 -0.87
CA ILE A 21 6.36 13.18 -1.53
C ILE A 21 5.15 13.81 -0.86
N HIS A 22 5.13 13.82 0.47
CA HIS A 22 4.05 14.39 1.26
C HIS A 22 4.58 14.85 2.60
N SER A 23 4.04 15.96 3.10
CA SER A 23 4.35 16.49 4.44
C SER A 23 3.05 16.85 5.13
N TYR A 24 2.90 16.41 6.37
CA TYR A 24 1.74 16.72 7.19
C TYR A 24 2.19 16.92 8.64
N ASP A 25 1.85 18.07 9.22
CA ASP A 25 2.33 18.51 10.53
C ASP A 25 3.86 18.37 10.66
N SER A 26 4.33 17.55 11.59
CA SER A 26 5.75 17.23 11.80
C SER A 26 6.21 15.95 11.11
N ALA A 27 5.36 15.34 10.27
CA ALA A 27 5.67 14.12 9.55
C ALA A 27 5.98 14.40 8.07
N GLU A 28 6.95 13.67 7.51
CA GLU A 28 7.32 13.75 6.10
C GLU A 28 7.49 12.35 5.52
N ILE A 29 6.84 12.09 4.39
CA ILE A 29 7.12 10.93 3.54
C ILE A 29 8.04 11.38 2.42
N TYR A 30 9.17 10.72 2.28
CA TYR A 30 10.13 11.00 1.23
C TYR A 30 10.72 9.72 0.66
N ILE A 31 11.28 9.82 -0.54
CA ILE A 31 11.96 8.72 -1.22
C ILE A 31 13.43 9.07 -1.50
N ILE A 32 14.28 8.04 -1.48
CA ILE A 32 15.70 8.13 -1.83
C ILE A 32 16.07 6.95 -2.72
N ARG A 33 16.89 7.18 -3.76
CA ARG A 33 17.52 6.11 -4.55
C ARG A 33 18.99 5.95 -4.14
N PRO A 34 19.36 4.98 -3.29
CA PRO A 34 20.75 4.84 -2.86
C PRO A 34 21.68 4.44 -4.01
N SER A 35 22.85 5.08 -4.14
CA SER A 35 23.88 4.66 -5.11
C SER A 35 24.58 3.35 -4.73
N LYS A 36 24.67 3.07 -3.43
CA LYS A 36 25.30 1.85 -2.89
C LYS A 36 24.25 0.89 -2.37
N LEU A 37 24.14 -0.27 -3.00
CA LEU A 37 23.30 -1.37 -2.53
C LEU A 37 23.95 -2.08 -1.33
N SER A 38 23.13 -2.59 -0.42
CA SER A 38 23.59 -3.52 0.61
C SER A 38 24.12 -4.80 -0.02
N LYS A 39 25.10 -5.45 0.64
CA LYS A 39 25.69 -6.74 0.22
C LYS A 39 24.66 -7.85 -0.01
N ASN A 40 23.47 -7.72 0.59
CA ASN A 40 22.39 -8.71 0.46
C ASN A 40 21.65 -8.64 -0.88
N PHE A 41 21.87 -7.60 -1.70
CA PHE A 41 21.22 -7.44 -3.01
C PHE A 41 22.07 -8.06 -4.13
N VAL A 42 22.18 -9.38 -4.11
CA VAL A 42 22.79 -10.16 -5.20
C VAL A 42 21.70 -10.37 -6.26
N ASN A 43 21.82 -9.74 -7.44
CA ASN A 43 20.85 -9.76 -8.56
C ASN A 43 19.70 -8.74 -8.53
N TYR A 44 19.90 -7.59 -7.89
CA TYR A 44 18.94 -6.49 -7.91
C TYR A 44 19.39 -5.38 -8.87
N ASP A 45 18.47 -4.82 -9.67
CA ASP A 45 18.74 -3.68 -10.54
C ASP A 45 18.81 -2.38 -9.71
N PRO A 46 20.01 -1.78 -9.49
CA PRO A 46 20.15 -0.60 -8.65
C PRO A 46 19.32 0.58 -9.15
N SER A 47 19.04 0.66 -10.45
CA SER A 47 18.25 1.75 -11.04
C SER A 47 16.77 1.70 -10.62
N LYS A 48 16.30 0.53 -10.16
CA LYS A 48 14.93 0.31 -9.71
C LYS A 48 14.80 0.29 -8.18
N ASN A 49 15.91 0.43 -7.44
CA ASN A 49 15.89 0.40 -5.98
C ASN A 49 15.66 1.79 -5.42
N PHE A 50 14.41 2.14 -5.09
CA PHE A 50 14.15 3.31 -4.28
C PHE A 50 13.70 2.87 -2.88
N GLN A 51 14.00 3.69 -1.90
CA GLN A 51 13.64 3.48 -0.52
C GLN A 51 12.57 4.49 -0.14
N ILE A 52 11.51 4.00 0.50
CA ILE A 52 10.46 4.81 1.10
C ILE A 52 10.85 5.06 2.56
N TRP A 53 10.79 6.32 2.97
CA TRP A 53 11.10 6.77 4.32
C TRP A 53 9.95 7.58 4.89
N LEU A 54 9.76 7.44 6.20
CA LEU A 54 8.85 8.26 7.00
C LEU A 54 9.69 8.93 8.10
N HIS A 55 9.67 10.25 8.10
CA HIS A 55 10.13 11.08 9.19
C HIS A 55 8.95 11.35 10.13
N GLU A 56 9.06 11.00 11.40
CA GLU A 56 8.05 11.31 12.42
C GLU A 56 8.72 11.34 13.80
N ASN A 57 8.31 12.27 14.66
CA ASN A 57 8.84 12.41 16.02
C ASN A 57 10.38 12.53 16.07
N ASN A 58 10.96 13.31 15.16
CA ASN A 58 12.42 13.50 14.98
C ASN A 58 13.19 12.22 14.66
N MET A 59 12.53 11.18 14.14
CA MET A 59 13.17 9.94 13.74
C MET A 59 12.82 9.59 12.29
N ASP A 60 13.83 9.14 11.56
CA ASP A 60 13.65 8.56 10.24
C ASP A 60 13.60 7.03 10.35
N PHE A 61 12.57 6.43 9.75
CA PHE A 61 12.49 4.98 9.61
C PHE A 61 11.90 4.59 8.25
N ARG A 62 12.16 3.34 7.85
CA ARG A 62 11.61 2.77 6.62
C ARG A 62 10.34 1.99 6.96
N PRO A 63 9.15 2.52 6.67
CA PRO A 63 7.93 1.77 6.88
C PRO A 63 7.91 0.53 5.96
N ASN A 64 7.27 -0.53 6.40
CA ASN A 64 7.02 -1.72 5.60
C ASN A 64 5.52 -1.86 5.31
N HIS A 65 5.15 -2.83 4.49
CA HIS A 65 3.74 -3.06 4.14
C HIS A 65 2.86 -3.36 5.36
N LEU A 66 3.39 -4.04 6.39
CA LEU A 66 2.63 -4.30 7.63
C LEU A 66 2.16 -3.03 8.33
N ARG A 67 2.89 -1.91 8.22
CA ARG A 67 2.48 -0.63 8.82
C ARG A 67 1.09 -0.20 8.34
N ILE A 68 0.86 -0.23 7.02
CA ILE A 68 -0.44 0.16 6.45
C ILE A 68 -1.52 -0.86 6.78
N LEU A 69 -1.19 -2.15 6.78
CA LEU A 69 -2.15 -3.22 7.05
C LEU A 69 -2.67 -3.14 8.51
N ILE A 70 -1.75 -2.98 9.47
CA ILE A 70 -2.10 -2.85 10.90
C ILE A 70 -2.92 -1.58 11.14
N ASP A 71 -2.51 -0.45 10.58
CA ASP A 71 -3.24 0.82 10.73
C ASP A 71 -4.70 0.70 10.25
N LEU A 72 -4.90 0.13 9.06
CA LEU A 72 -6.22 -0.06 8.47
C LEU A 72 -7.11 -1.00 9.29
N ASN A 73 -6.55 -2.08 9.85
CA ASN A 73 -7.30 -2.95 10.74
C ASN A 73 -7.69 -2.25 12.05
N LEU A 74 -6.79 -1.46 12.65
CA LEU A 74 -7.09 -0.66 13.84
C LEU A 74 -8.23 0.33 13.59
N ARG A 75 -8.20 1.01 12.44
CA ARG A 75 -9.24 1.94 12.03
C ARG A 75 -10.61 1.28 11.98
N ILE A 76 -10.74 0.14 11.29
CA ILE A 76 -12.02 -0.58 11.21
C ILE A 76 -12.46 -1.14 12.55
N LYS A 77 -11.54 -1.60 13.41
CA LYS A 77 -11.90 -1.97 14.78
C LYS A 77 -12.51 -0.81 15.56
N SER A 78 -12.03 0.42 15.34
CA SER A 78 -12.57 1.62 16.00
C SER A 78 -13.86 2.15 15.36
N ARG A 79 -14.01 1.99 14.03
CA ARG A 79 -15.15 2.48 13.23
C ARG A 79 -15.60 1.43 12.21
N PRO A 80 -16.26 0.33 12.66
CA PRO A 80 -16.71 -0.73 11.76
C PRO A 80 -17.71 -0.25 10.71
N ASP A 81 -18.46 0.82 11.02
CA ASP A 81 -19.42 1.48 10.15
C ASP A 81 -18.77 2.09 8.88
N LEU A 82 -17.48 2.42 8.93
CA LEU A 82 -16.75 3.02 7.80
C LEU A 82 -16.08 1.98 6.90
N ARG A 83 -16.24 0.68 7.16
CA ARG A 83 -15.57 -0.40 6.42
C ARG A 83 -15.68 -0.26 4.92
N ASN A 84 -16.89 -0.13 4.39
CA ASN A 84 -17.10 -0.08 2.94
C ASN A 84 -16.50 1.20 2.34
N LYS A 85 -16.64 2.36 3.00
CA LYS A 85 -16.01 3.61 2.55
C LYS A 85 -14.48 3.49 2.48
N LEU A 86 -13.87 2.86 3.50
CA LEU A 86 -12.43 2.66 3.54
C LEU A 86 -11.97 1.69 2.46
N LEU A 87 -12.70 0.59 2.22
CA LEU A 87 -12.42 -0.33 1.12
C LEU A 87 -12.48 0.38 -0.23
N SER A 88 -13.56 1.13 -0.50
CA SER A 88 -13.73 1.86 -1.76
C SER A 88 -12.60 2.86 -1.99
N ALA A 89 -12.20 3.62 -0.95
CA ALA A 89 -11.11 4.58 -1.06
C ALA A 89 -9.75 3.92 -1.39
N PHE A 90 -9.44 2.79 -0.75
CA PHE A 90 -8.17 2.07 -1.02
C PHE A 90 -8.20 1.32 -2.35
N ASP A 91 -9.36 0.85 -2.82
CA ASP A 91 -9.53 0.36 -4.18
C ASP A 91 -9.33 1.49 -5.22
N SER A 92 -9.90 2.67 -4.99
CA SER A 92 -9.66 3.86 -5.83
C SER A 92 -8.18 4.19 -5.97
N ILE A 93 -7.42 4.21 -4.87
CA ILE A 93 -5.96 4.44 -4.88
C ILE A 93 -5.26 3.34 -5.68
N TYR A 94 -5.66 2.08 -5.51
CA TYR A 94 -5.12 0.95 -6.27
C TYR A 94 -5.33 1.10 -7.77
N TYR A 95 -6.52 1.56 -8.16
CA TYR A 95 -6.90 1.86 -9.55
C TYR A 95 -6.25 3.12 -10.11
N GLY A 96 -5.49 3.85 -9.29
CA GLY A 96 -4.61 4.94 -9.71
C GLY A 96 -5.08 6.33 -9.33
N GLU A 97 -6.19 6.45 -8.60
CA GLU A 97 -6.69 7.72 -8.08
C GLU A 97 -5.69 8.35 -7.09
N ASP A 98 -5.77 9.67 -6.97
CA ASP A 98 -5.04 10.44 -6.00
C ASP A 98 -5.51 10.08 -4.56
N PRO A 99 -4.61 9.73 -3.61
CA PRO A 99 -4.99 9.48 -2.23
C PRO A 99 -5.74 10.66 -1.58
N GLU A 100 -5.46 11.89 -1.99
CA GLU A 100 -6.18 13.07 -1.48
C GLU A 100 -7.65 13.08 -1.92
N GLU A 101 -7.92 12.68 -3.16
CA GLU A 101 -9.27 12.60 -3.73
C GLU A 101 -10.02 11.38 -3.17
N ALA A 102 -9.38 10.20 -3.23
CA ALA A 102 -9.96 8.94 -2.78
C ALA A 102 -10.34 8.94 -1.29
N LEU A 103 -9.53 9.61 -0.45
CA LEU A 103 -9.76 9.69 1.00
C LEU A 103 -10.57 10.92 1.42
N TYR A 104 -10.96 11.79 0.48
CA TYR A 104 -11.64 13.04 0.78
C TYR A 104 -12.93 12.85 1.61
N SER A 105 -13.70 11.80 1.30
CA SER A 105 -14.95 11.48 2.00
C SER A 105 -14.75 11.04 3.47
N LEU A 106 -13.50 10.71 3.86
CA LEU A 106 -13.13 10.23 5.18
C LEU A 106 -12.34 11.27 6.00
N LYS A 107 -12.12 12.47 5.45
CA LYS A 107 -11.25 13.49 6.07
C LYS A 107 -11.74 14.01 7.43
N GLU A 108 -13.06 14.08 7.62
CA GLU A 108 -13.70 14.55 8.86
C GLU A 108 -13.96 13.41 9.86
N GLU A 109 -13.65 12.17 9.49
CA GLU A 109 -13.91 11.01 10.32
C GLU A 109 -12.83 10.86 11.38
N ASN A 110 -13.27 10.75 12.63
CA ASN A 110 -12.39 10.50 13.75
C ASN A 110 -12.22 8.98 13.96
N PHE A 111 -10.98 8.52 13.88
CA PHE A 111 -10.58 7.15 14.22
C PHE A 111 -9.86 7.18 15.57
N ASN A 112 -10.32 6.39 16.53
CA ASN A 112 -9.70 6.35 17.87
C ASN A 112 -8.46 5.46 17.92
N LEU A 113 -8.32 4.54 16.97
CA LEU A 113 -7.19 3.61 16.87
C LEU A 113 -6.53 3.79 15.50
N TYR A 114 -5.32 4.31 15.49
CA TYR A 114 -4.50 4.49 14.29
C TYR A 114 -3.01 4.59 14.68
N LEU A 115 -2.13 4.43 13.70
CA LEU A 115 -0.70 4.58 13.83
C LEU A 115 -0.18 5.88 13.21
N ASN A 116 -0.72 6.28 12.06
CA ASN A 116 -0.45 7.58 11.42
C ASN A 116 -1.77 8.22 10.97
N ASN A 117 -1.76 9.48 10.50
CA ASN A 117 -2.97 10.05 9.91
C ASN A 117 -3.39 9.26 8.65
N LEU A 118 -4.68 9.31 8.29
CA LEU A 118 -5.21 8.49 7.20
C LEU A 118 -4.55 8.83 5.84
N MET A 119 -4.24 10.10 5.62
CA MET A 119 -3.57 10.57 4.41
C MET A 119 -2.17 9.94 4.25
N THR A 120 -1.37 9.88 5.32
CA THR A 120 -0.06 9.23 5.31
C THR A 120 -0.19 7.77 4.90
N ILE A 121 -1.21 7.07 5.40
CA ILE A 121 -1.45 5.66 5.04
C ILE A 121 -1.84 5.52 3.57
N GLY A 122 -2.66 6.42 3.03
CA GLY A 122 -3.00 6.45 1.61
C GLY A 122 -1.78 6.69 0.71
N ILE A 123 -0.94 7.66 1.06
CA ILE A 123 0.29 7.97 0.32
C ILE A 123 1.30 6.82 0.40
N LEU A 124 1.50 6.23 1.58
CA LEU A 124 2.35 5.06 1.76
C LEU A 124 1.84 3.86 0.94
N HIS A 125 0.53 3.64 0.92
CA HIS A 125 -0.07 2.59 0.10
C HIS A 125 0.21 2.81 -1.38
N GLN A 126 -0.02 4.01 -1.91
CA GLN A 126 0.29 4.34 -3.30
C GLN A 126 1.79 4.14 -3.63
N LEU A 127 2.69 4.56 -2.73
CA LEU A 127 4.13 4.34 -2.87
C LEU A 127 4.49 2.85 -2.89
N PHE A 128 3.88 2.02 -2.04
CA PHE A 128 4.12 0.58 -2.04
C PHE A 128 3.56 -0.12 -3.28
N LEU A 129 2.45 0.37 -3.85
CA LEU A 129 1.99 -0.11 -5.15
C LEU A 129 3.01 0.19 -6.26
N VAL A 130 3.54 1.42 -6.29
CA VAL A 130 4.60 1.81 -7.23
C VAL A 130 5.87 0.98 -7.00
N GLU A 131 6.24 0.69 -5.75
CA GLU A 131 7.35 -0.20 -5.41
C GLU A 131 7.13 -1.60 -6.00
N GLN A 132 5.95 -2.20 -5.81
CA GLN A 132 5.63 -3.51 -6.37
C GLN A 132 5.63 -3.51 -7.91
N GLU A 133 5.17 -2.44 -8.55
CA GLU A 133 5.13 -2.33 -10.00
C GLU A 133 6.51 -2.07 -10.63
N TYR A 134 7.35 -1.27 -9.98
CA TYR A 134 8.64 -0.84 -10.54
C TYR A 134 9.80 -1.77 -10.15
N SER A 135 9.82 -2.23 -8.90
CA SER A 135 10.98 -2.90 -8.29
C SER A 135 10.87 -4.43 -8.28
N TYR A 136 9.68 -5.00 -8.47
CA TYR A 136 9.50 -6.45 -8.45
C TYR A 136 10.13 -7.10 -9.70
N ASN A 137 11.10 -7.99 -9.49
CA ASN A 137 11.93 -8.57 -10.56
C ASN A 137 11.73 -10.09 -10.73
N LYS A 138 10.89 -10.72 -9.91
CA LYS A 138 10.59 -12.15 -9.99
C LYS A 138 9.28 -12.36 -10.75
N GLU A 139 9.00 -13.60 -11.13
CA GLU A 139 7.65 -13.95 -11.54
C GLU A 139 6.71 -13.88 -10.31
N SER A 140 5.57 -13.22 -10.48
CA SER A 140 4.52 -13.18 -9.45
C SER A 140 3.43 -14.19 -9.77
N HIS A 141 2.79 -14.76 -8.74
CA HIS A 141 1.55 -15.52 -8.90
C HIS A 141 0.33 -14.62 -9.17
N PHE A 142 0.52 -13.30 -9.06
CA PHE A 142 -0.48 -12.28 -9.30
C PHE A 142 -0.12 -11.44 -10.52
N ASP A 143 -1.12 -11.09 -11.31
CA ASP A 143 -1.00 -10.11 -12.39
C ASP A 143 -2.14 -9.09 -12.30
N PRO A 144 -1.83 -7.82 -11.94
CA PRO A 144 -0.48 -7.27 -11.69
C PRO A 144 0.13 -7.74 -10.35
N PRO A 145 1.47 -7.67 -10.16
CA PRO A 145 2.12 -8.07 -8.91
C PRO A 145 1.60 -7.33 -7.66
N SER A 146 1.23 -6.07 -7.83
CA SER A 146 0.68 -5.21 -6.78
C SER A 146 -0.65 -5.72 -6.20
N LEU A 147 -1.36 -6.62 -6.90
CA LEU A 147 -2.58 -7.25 -6.41
C LEU A 147 -2.35 -8.10 -5.14
N PHE A 148 -1.13 -8.60 -4.92
CA PHE A 148 -0.79 -9.28 -3.66
C PHE A 148 -0.97 -8.36 -2.45
N LEU A 149 -0.44 -7.13 -2.54
CA LEU A 149 -0.57 -6.14 -1.49
C LEU A 149 -2.03 -5.67 -1.36
N GLN A 150 -2.71 -5.43 -2.49
CA GLN A 150 -4.10 -4.99 -2.47
C GLN A 150 -5.03 -6.03 -1.83
N GLY A 151 -4.83 -7.32 -2.14
CA GLY A 151 -5.57 -8.40 -1.51
C GLY A 151 -5.42 -8.40 0.01
N TRP A 152 -4.21 -8.12 0.52
CA TRP A 152 -3.97 -7.97 1.96
C TRP A 152 -4.62 -6.72 2.53
N VAL A 153 -4.60 -5.58 1.83
CA VAL A 153 -5.32 -4.36 2.25
C VAL A 153 -6.80 -4.65 2.42
N ARG A 154 -7.43 -5.29 1.42
CA ARG A 154 -8.84 -5.71 1.48
C ARG A 154 -9.10 -6.66 2.64
N GLU A 155 -8.23 -7.66 2.84
CA GLU A 155 -8.37 -8.61 3.94
C GLU A 155 -8.22 -7.95 5.32
N PHE A 156 -7.26 -7.05 5.54
CA PHE A 156 -7.07 -6.39 6.83
C PHE A 156 -8.23 -5.43 7.18
N ILE A 157 -8.90 -4.87 6.18
CA ILE A 157 -10.06 -4.00 6.37
C ILE A 157 -11.34 -4.83 6.62
N ASP A 158 -11.57 -5.92 5.87
CA ASP A 158 -12.84 -6.68 5.93
C ASP A 158 -12.85 -7.90 6.86
N SER A 159 -11.69 -8.50 7.13
CA SER A 159 -11.62 -9.79 7.80
C SER A 159 -11.99 -9.72 9.29
N PRO A 160 -12.80 -10.67 9.80
CA PRO A 160 -13.06 -10.81 11.23
C PRO A 160 -11.91 -11.51 11.98
N LYS A 161 -10.85 -11.95 11.27
CA LYS A 161 -9.71 -12.63 11.90
C LYS A 161 -8.99 -11.70 12.88
N GLU A 162 -8.42 -12.30 13.91
CA GLU A 162 -7.53 -11.60 14.84
C GLU A 162 -6.30 -11.05 14.10
N ILE A 163 -5.90 -9.83 14.47
CA ILE A 163 -4.81 -9.11 13.82
C ILE A 163 -3.48 -9.87 13.91
N ASP A 164 -3.24 -10.58 15.03
CA ASP A 164 -2.03 -11.38 15.24
C ASP A 164 -1.94 -12.50 14.20
N ASN A 165 -3.03 -13.23 13.97
CA ASN A 165 -3.09 -14.30 12.97
C ASN A 165 -2.88 -13.76 11.54
N MET A 166 -3.39 -12.56 11.24
CA MET A 166 -3.17 -11.92 9.95
C MET A 166 -1.71 -11.46 9.79
N CYS A 167 -1.13 -10.83 10.82
CA CYS A 167 0.28 -10.42 10.81
C CYS A 167 1.22 -11.61 10.65
N MET A 168 0.96 -12.72 11.36
CA MET A 168 1.73 -13.95 11.21
C MET A 168 1.59 -14.52 9.79
N SER A 169 0.41 -14.47 9.18
CA SER A 169 0.21 -14.95 7.81
C SER A 169 1.03 -14.13 6.80
N VAL A 170 1.01 -12.81 6.91
CA VAL A 170 1.83 -11.90 6.08
C VAL A 170 3.32 -12.15 6.30
N ALA A 171 3.76 -12.29 7.57
CA ALA A 171 5.16 -12.52 7.90
C ALA A 171 5.71 -13.85 7.34
N HIS A 172 4.86 -14.87 7.24
CA HIS A 172 5.19 -16.15 6.59
C HIS A 172 5.03 -16.15 5.07
N GLY A 173 4.74 -14.99 4.46
CA GLY A 173 4.58 -14.87 3.01
C GLY A 173 3.37 -15.62 2.45
N GLN A 174 2.34 -15.84 3.26
CA GLN A 174 1.09 -16.44 2.77
C GLN A 174 0.39 -15.45 1.81
N PRO A 175 -0.32 -15.95 0.79
CA PRO A 175 -1.18 -15.10 -0.02
C PRO A 175 -2.44 -14.66 0.75
N PRO A 176 -3.03 -13.51 0.39
CA PRO A 176 -4.35 -13.14 0.89
C PRO A 176 -5.40 -14.16 0.44
N ILE A 177 -6.54 -14.21 1.13
CA ILE A 177 -7.63 -15.12 0.77
C ILE A 177 -8.09 -14.84 -0.67
N ASN A 178 -8.28 -15.92 -1.44
CA ASN A 178 -8.68 -15.87 -2.85
C ASN A 178 -9.90 -14.98 -3.13
N ARG A 179 -10.84 -14.84 -2.19
CA ARG A 179 -12.01 -13.96 -2.35
C ARG A 179 -11.61 -12.52 -2.70
N TYR A 180 -10.50 -12.01 -2.18
CA TYR A 180 -10.12 -10.60 -2.37
C TYR A 180 -9.32 -10.33 -3.66
N VAL A 181 -8.97 -11.38 -4.40
CA VAL A 181 -8.02 -11.29 -5.53
C VAL A 181 -8.45 -12.09 -6.76
N SER A 182 -9.24 -13.15 -6.61
CA SER A 182 -9.46 -14.13 -7.69
C SER A 182 -10.19 -13.60 -8.92
N LEU A 183 -11.11 -12.64 -8.78
CA LEU A 183 -11.78 -12.06 -9.93
C LEU A 183 -10.93 -11.01 -10.66
N GLU A 184 -9.88 -10.51 -10.03
CA GLU A 184 -9.02 -9.44 -10.56
C GLU A 184 -7.62 -9.90 -10.98
N ASN A 185 -7.19 -11.07 -10.50
CA ASN A 185 -5.91 -11.65 -10.88
C ASN A 185 -6.00 -12.23 -12.30
N LYS A 186 -5.29 -11.63 -13.28
CA LYS A 186 -5.27 -12.11 -14.67
C LYS A 186 -4.72 -13.52 -14.84
N LYS A 187 -3.99 -14.04 -13.83
CA LYS A 187 -3.50 -15.42 -13.80
C LYS A 187 -4.51 -16.43 -13.22
N ASP A 188 -5.62 -15.98 -12.63
CA ASP A 188 -6.66 -16.85 -12.09
C ASP A 188 -7.70 -17.21 -13.16
N LYS A 189 -8.26 -18.42 -13.09
CA LYS A 189 -9.32 -18.89 -14.00
C LYS A 189 -10.64 -18.14 -13.81
N LYS A 190 -10.84 -17.51 -12.66
CA LYS A 190 -12.04 -16.72 -12.33
C LYS A 190 -11.93 -15.25 -12.73
N TYR A 191 -10.82 -14.84 -13.35
CA TYR A 191 -10.61 -13.46 -13.79
C TYR A 191 -11.80 -12.94 -14.60
N GLN A 192 -12.22 -11.71 -14.28
CA GLN A 192 -13.30 -10.99 -14.95
C GLN A 192 -12.88 -9.55 -15.20
N ASN A 193 -13.32 -8.98 -16.32
CA ASN A 193 -13.20 -7.55 -16.59
C ASN A 193 -14.41 -6.81 -16.04
N ASN A 194 -14.27 -5.51 -15.75
CA ASN A 194 -15.36 -4.63 -15.31
C ASN A 194 -16.08 -5.14 -14.07
N LEU A 195 -15.31 -5.40 -13.01
CA LEU A 195 -15.85 -5.84 -11.73
C LEU A 195 -16.73 -4.75 -11.12
N GLU A 196 -17.79 -5.17 -10.42
CA GLU A 196 -18.58 -4.26 -9.59
C GLU A 196 -17.73 -3.73 -8.43
N GLU A 197 -18.04 -2.52 -7.96
CA GLU A 197 -17.41 -1.96 -6.77
C GLU A 197 -17.58 -2.90 -5.58
N LEU A 198 -16.49 -3.14 -4.83
CA LEU A 198 -16.46 -4.03 -3.67
C LEU A 198 -16.98 -5.46 -3.95
N TRP A 199 -16.80 -5.98 -5.16
CA TRP A 199 -17.23 -7.33 -5.60
C TRP A 199 -16.85 -8.49 -4.66
N TYR A 200 -15.87 -8.30 -3.80
CA TYR A 200 -15.37 -9.27 -2.82
C TYR A 200 -16.10 -9.24 -1.47
N ILE A 201 -16.97 -8.26 -1.23
CA ILE A 201 -17.77 -8.12 -0.02
C ILE A 201 -19.10 -8.89 -0.20
N LYS A 202 -19.45 -9.67 0.82
CA LYS A 202 -20.71 -10.43 0.88
C LYS A 202 -21.48 -10.06 2.12
#